data_AF-A0A1Z8W665-F1
#
_entry.id   AF-A0A1Z8W665-F1
#
_cell.length_a   1.000
_cell.length_b   1.000
_cell.length_c   1.000
_cell.angle_alpha   90.00
_cell.angle_beta   90.00
_cell.angle_gamma   90.00
#
_symmetry.space_group_name_H-M   'P 1'
#
loop_
_entity.id
_entity.type
_entity.pdbx_description
1 polymer ?
#
loop_
_entity_poly.entity_id
_entity_poly.type
_entity_poly.pdbx_seq_one_letter_code
_entity_poly.pdbx_strand_id
1 'polypeptide(L)'
;MKKDVKDFLCKVHSDFEFTKNQIRWKQSYGDVVFFNKCVSRLKKLGVKLILDIACGEGQFVKLCNENYKIEAYGIDPLGNKDSNIYQGTFNGVINNQKLLGHKSFDCITLHNTLHGKGFKDDKVMNLLNFMMKHGKYIVISDPIQNPNVTIPKELTQVHLFDKSHGGKNVSPGKIVFSKTVSHKIYKVD
;
A
#
# COMPACT_ATOMS: atom_id res chain seq x y z
N MET A 1 13.25 -9.65 10.33
CA MET A 1 13.60 -9.20 8.96
C MET A 1 14.66 -10.06 8.26
N LYS A 2 14.28 -10.70 7.15
CA LYS A 2 15.23 -11.41 6.26
C LYS A 2 16.14 -10.40 5.54
N LYS A 3 17.43 -10.74 5.34
CA LYS A 3 18.46 -9.86 4.72
C LYS A 3 17.98 -9.16 3.44
N ASP A 4 17.40 -9.91 2.50
CA ASP A 4 16.96 -9.39 1.20
C ASP A 4 15.85 -8.33 1.29
N VAL A 5 14.93 -8.48 2.27
CA VAL A 5 13.87 -7.48 2.53
C VAL A 5 14.50 -6.19 3.06
N LYS A 6 15.48 -6.31 3.96
CA LYS A 6 16.22 -5.16 4.49
C LYS A 6 16.99 -4.45 3.37
N ASP A 7 17.71 -5.20 2.55
CA ASP A 7 18.52 -4.66 1.46
C ASP A 7 17.63 -3.94 0.43
N PHE A 8 16.48 -4.53 0.08
CA PHE A 8 15.46 -3.89 -0.76
C PHE A 8 14.98 -2.56 -0.16
N LEU A 9 14.51 -2.57 1.09
CA LEU A 9 13.94 -1.38 1.74
C LEU A 9 15.00 -0.26 1.91
N CYS A 10 16.22 -0.61 2.31
CA CYS A 10 17.34 0.34 2.40
C CYS A 10 17.69 0.95 1.05
N LYS A 11 17.66 0.17 -0.03
CA LYS A 11 17.98 0.68 -1.37
C LYS A 11 16.88 1.58 -1.94
N VAL A 12 15.61 1.21 -1.73
CA VAL A 12 14.46 2.08 -2.05
C VAL A 12 14.60 3.43 -1.32
N HIS A 13 15.08 3.40 -0.07
CA HIS A 13 15.32 4.59 0.74
C HIS A 13 16.45 5.47 0.21
N SER A 14 17.58 4.87 -0.18
CA SER A 14 18.72 5.63 -0.68
C SER A 14 18.49 6.22 -2.08
N ASP A 15 17.65 5.61 -2.89
CA ASP A 15 17.37 6.04 -4.27
C ASP A 15 16.32 7.16 -4.34
N PHE A 16 15.91 7.70 -3.19
CA PHE A 16 14.92 8.76 -3.12
C PHE A 16 15.55 10.14 -3.42
N GLU A 17 15.05 10.79 -4.47
CA GLU A 17 15.29 12.21 -4.73
C GLU A 17 14.09 13.05 -4.28
N PHE A 18 14.32 13.98 -3.35
CA PHE A 18 13.26 14.84 -2.83
C PHE A 18 12.77 15.82 -3.90
N THR A 19 11.51 15.70 -4.28
CA THR A 19 10.83 16.71 -5.11
C THR A 19 9.97 17.59 -4.21
N LYS A 20 10.11 18.92 -4.30
CA LYS A 20 9.22 19.87 -3.61
C LYS A 20 7.76 19.62 -4.02
N ASN A 21 6.82 19.79 -3.09
CA ASN A 21 5.34 19.66 -3.23
C ASN A 21 4.74 18.25 -3.07
N GLN A 22 5.35 17.34 -2.31
CA GLN A 22 4.70 16.07 -1.97
C GLN A 22 3.67 16.24 -0.85
N ILE A 23 2.49 15.64 -1.02
CA ILE A 23 1.40 15.62 -0.04
C ILE A 23 1.46 14.30 0.73
N ARG A 24 1.46 14.35 2.07
CA ARG A 24 1.26 13.15 2.91
C ARG A 24 -0.21 12.96 3.20
N TRP A 25 -0.70 11.75 3.02
CA TRP A 25 -2.03 11.39 3.48
C TRP A 25 -2.02 11.01 4.96
N LYS A 26 -2.94 11.62 5.72
CA LYS A 26 -3.29 11.21 7.07
C LYS A 26 -4.61 10.45 7.02
N GLN A 27 -4.68 9.33 7.72
CA GLN A 27 -5.88 8.49 7.73
C GLN A 27 -7.12 9.27 8.22
N SER A 28 -8.28 8.93 7.67
CA SER A 28 -9.59 9.31 8.16
C SER A 28 -10.17 8.26 9.10
N TYR A 29 -11.31 8.55 9.74
CA TYR A 29 -12.01 7.57 10.57
C TYR A 29 -12.45 6.33 9.77
N GLY A 30 -12.88 6.51 8.51
CA GLY A 30 -13.24 5.41 7.61
C GLY A 30 -12.08 4.47 7.35
N ASP A 31 -10.87 5.03 7.19
CA ASP A 31 -9.64 4.26 6.99
C ASP A 31 -9.32 3.40 8.23
N VAL A 32 -9.52 3.90 9.45
CA VAL A 32 -9.26 3.15 10.69
C VAL A 32 -10.15 1.90 10.81
N VAL A 33 -11.44 2.05 10.49
CA VAL A 33 -12.40 0.92 10.52
C VAL A 33 -12.00 -0.12 9.47
N PHE A 34 -11.68 0.34 8.27
CA PHE A 34 -11.20 -0.52 7.20
C PHE A 34 -9.91 -1.25 7.59
N PHE A 35 -8.90 -0.55 8.11
CA PHE A 35 -7.63 -1.12 8.51
C PHE A 35 -7.80 -2.26 9.52
N ASN A 36 -8.66 -2.10 10.52
CA ASN A 36 -8.94 -3.15 11.49
C ASN A 36 -9.61 -4.38 10.86
N LYS A 37 -10.62 -4.18 10.01
CA LYS A 37 -11.25 -5.28 9.27
C LYS A 37 -10.23 -5.99 8.36
N CYS A 38 -9.39 -5.21 7.68
CA CYS A 38 -8.38 -5.69 6.75
C CYS A 38 -7.33 -6.57 7.44
N VAL A 39 -6.66 -6.05 8.46
CA VAL A 39 -5.61 -6.78 9.17
C VAL A 39 -6.16 -8.02 9.87
N SER A 40 -7.39 -7.96 10.41
CA SER A 40 -8.07 -9.13 10.99
C SER A 40 -8.30 -10.23 9.94
N ARG A 41 -8.71 -9.85 8.72
CA ARG A 41 -8.89 -10.80 7.62
C ARG A 41 -7.55 -11.37 7.13
N LEU A 42 -6.52 -10.54 6.97
CA LEU A 42 -5.17 -10.97 6.59
C LEU A 42 -4.58 -11.96 7.61
N LYS A 43 -4.78 -11.71 8.91
CA LYS A 43 -4.39 -12.64 9.97
C LYS A 43 -5.05 -14.01 9.82
N LYS A 44 -6.36 -14.05 9.51
CA LYS A 44 -7.10 -15.30 9.24
C LYS A 44 -6.60 -16.02 7.98
N LEU A 45 -6.02 -15.29 7.02
CA LEU A 45 -5.39 -15.85 5.81
C LEU A 45 -3.94 -16.32 6.05
N GLY A 46 -3.43 -16.21 7.28
CA GLY A 46 -2.09 -16.63 7.67
C GLY A 46 -0.98 -15.68 7.25
N VAL A 47 -1.30 -14.41 6.94
CA VAL A 47 -0.31 -13.38 6.59
C VAL A 47 0.56 -13.05 7.79
N LYS A 48 1.89 -13.05 7.60
CA LYS A 48 2.89 -12.75 8.62
C LYS A 48 3.80 -11.57 8.25
N LEU A 49 3.97 -11.30 6.96
CA LEU A 49 4.83 -10.24 6.43
C LEU A 49 4.09 -9.35 5.41
N ILE A 50 4.00 -8.05 5.69
CA ILE A 50 3.30 -7.04 4.87
C ILE A 50 4.27 -5.96 4.35
N LEU A 51 4.07 -5.55 3.10
CA LEU A 51 4.56 -4.28 2.56
C LEU A 51 3.39 -3.35 2.23
N ASP A 52 3.35 -2.17 2.84
CA ASP A 52 2.35 -1.12 2.59
C ASP A 52 2.95 0.00 1.73
N ILE A 53 2.53 0.06 0.47
CA ILE A 53 3.03 1.03 -0.50
C ILE A 53 2.13 2.27 -0.48
N ALA A 54 2.76 3.45 -0.44
CA ALA A 54 2.10 4.73 -0.18
C ALA A 54 1.39 4.74 1.18
N CYS A 55 2.13 4.32 2.22
CA CYS A 55 1.58 4.13 3.57
C CYS A 55 1.20 5.42 4.30
N GLY A 56 1.48 6.60 3.76
CA GLY A 56 1.21 7.89 4.41
C GLY A 56 2.02 8.04 5.70
N GLU A 57 1.35 8.31 6.83
CA GLU A 57 2.01 8.31 8.15
C GLU A 57 2.20 6.89 8.73
N GLY A 58 1.81 5.85 8.00
CA GLY A 58 2.00 4.44 8.29
C GLY A 58 1.14 3.90 9.43
N GLN A 59 -0.08 4.41 9.57
CA GLN A 59 -1.01 3.92 10.60
C GLN A 59 -1.39 2.46 10.40
N PHE A 60 -1.52 1.98 9.14
CA PHE A 60 -1.76 0.57 8.87
C PHE A 60 -0.56 -0.31 9.29
N VAL A 61 0.67 0.16 8.99
CA VAL A 61 1.92 -0.50 9.41
C VAL A 61 2.00 -0.61 10.93
N LYS A 62 1.70 0.47 11.65
CA LYS A 62 1.68 0.46 13.12
C LYS A 62 0.63 -0.48 13.67
N LEU A 63 -0.59 -0.44 13.15
CA LEU A 63 -1.67 -1.34 13.55
C LEU A 63 -1.26 -2.82 13.37
N CYS A 64 -0.61 -3.17 12.25
CA CYS A 64 -0.14 -4.51 12.00
C CYS A 64 0.91 -4.97 13.03
N ASN A 65 1.93 -4.15 13.25
CA ASN A 65 3.05 -4.49 14.15
C ASN A 65 2.61 -4.51 15.62
N GLU A 66 1.91 -3.47 16.09
CA GLU A 66 1.61 -3.24 17.51
C GLU A 66 0.42 -4.09 17.99
N ASN A 67 -0.65 -4.15 17.21
CA ASN A 67 -1.92 -4.72 17.68
C ASN A 67 -2.13 -6.16 17.18
N TYR A 68 -1.69 -6.47 15.96
CA TYR A 68 -1.97 -7.77 15.33
C TYR A 68 -0.79 -8.73 15.30
N LYS A 69 0.42 -8.26 15.63
CA LYS A 69 1.68 -9.01 15.62
C LYS A 69 2.00 -9.57 14.23
N ILE A 70 1.81 -8.75 13.19
CA ILE A 70 2.18 -9.03 11.81
C ILE A 70 3.35 -8.09 11.47
N GLU A 71 4.47 -8.64 11.01
CA GLU A 71 5.65 -7.85 10.60
C GLU A 71 5.25 -7.02 9.38
N ALA A 72 5.28 -5.69 9.50
CA ALA A 72 4.85 -4.80 8.43
C ALA A 72 5.85 -3.68 8.19
N TYR A 73 6.03 -3.32 6.92
CA TYR A 73 6.88 -2.23 6.47
C TYR A 73 6.09 -1.28 5.58
N GLY A 74 6.36 0.02 5.67
CA GLY A 74 5.75 1.06 4.85
C GLY A 74 6.75 1.70 3.90
N ILE A 75 6.31 2.08 2.71
CA ILE A 75 7.05 2.96 1.81
C ILE A 75 6.17 4.17 1.50
N ASP A 76 6.69 5.37 1.76
CA ASP A 76 6.02 6.62 1.42
C ASP A 76 7.05 7.69 0.99
N PRO A 77 6.76 8.55 -0.01
CA PRO A 77 7.71 9.56 -0.47
C PRO A 77 8.20 10.53 0.61
N LEU A 78 7.41 10.73 1.67
CA LEU A 78 7.77 11.63 2.75
C LEU A 78 8.42 10.92 3.95
N GLY A 79 8.46 9.59 4.00
CA GLY A 79 9.00 8.79 5.12
C GLY A 79 8.36 9.13 6.48
N ASN A 80 8.92 8.67 7.60
CA ASN A 80 8.77 9.30 8.93
C ASN A 80 9.87 8.80 9.89
N LYS A 81 9.71 9.02 11.22
CA LYS A 81 10.69 8.60 12.24
C LYS A 81 10.56 7.12 12.67
N ASP A 82 9.55 6.41 12.18
CA ASP A 82 9.35 4.99 12.48
C ASP A 82 10.35 4.15 11.68
N SER A 83 11.01 3.21 12.35
CA SER A 83 12.03 2.36 11.72
C SER A 83 11.46 1.39 10.67
N ASN A 84 10.14 1.19 10.65
CA ASN A 84 9.47 0.36 9.66
C ASN A 84 8.94 1.16 8.46
N ILE A 85 9.11 2.47 8.43
CA ILE A 85 8.58 3.34 7.37
C ILE A 85 9.74 3.98 6.62
N TYR A 86 9.89 3.54 5.38
CA TYR A 86 10.97 3.92 4.50
C TYR A 86 10.53 5.04 3.58
N GLN A 87 11.36 6.07 3.47
CA GLN A 87 11.16 7.09 2.45
C GLN A 87 11.36 6.47 1.06
N GLY A 88 10.47 6.64 0.10
CA GLY A 88 10.65 6.02 -1.21
C GLY A 88 9.55 6.31 -2.23
N THR A 89 9.81 6.03 -3.49
CA THR A 89 8.85 6.21 -4.60
C THR A 89 8.48 4.89 -5.25
N PHE A 90 7.42 4.89 -6.06
CA PHE A 90 7.08 3.73 -6.89
C PHE A 90 8.22 3.33 -7.82
N ASN A 91 8.90 4.32 -8.42
CA ASN A 91 10.08 4.04 -9.26
C ASN A 91 11.20 3.38 -8.44
N GLY A 92 11.43 3.84 -7.21
CA GLY A 92 12.38 3.21 -6.30
C GLY A 92 12.06 1.75 -6.05
N VAL A 93 10.78 1.42 -5.80
CA VAL A 93 10.29 0.04 -5.65
C VAL A 93 10.59 -0.78 -6.91
N ILE A 94 10.20 -0.28 -8.08
CA ILE A 94 10.37 -1.00 -9.35
C ILE A 94 11.84 -1.22 -9.70
N ASN A 95 12.68 -0.20 -9.55
CA ASN A 95 14.11 -0.26 -9.91
C ASN A 95 14.89 -1.24 -9.02
N ASN A 96 14.43 -1.45 -7.79
CA ASN A 96 15.13 -2.26 -6.79
C ASN A 96 14.51 -3.62 -6.53
N GLN A 97 13.41 -3.97 -7.21
CA GLN A 97 12.70 -5.25 -7.03
C GLN A 97 13.62 -6.49 -7.15
N LYS A 98 14.69 -6.40 -7.95
CA LYS A 98 15.67 -7.50 -8.12
C LYS A 98 16.34 -7.92 -6.82
N LEU A 99 16.42 -7.04 -5.83
CA LEU A 99 17.02 -7.32 -4.51
C LEU A 99 16.17 -8.28 -3.69
N LEU A 100 14.88 -8.45 -4.01
CA LEU A 100 14.01 -9.41 -3.35
C LEU A 100 14.29 -10.86 -3.79
N GLY A 101 14.98 -11.07 -4.93
CA GLY A 101 15.24 -12.40 -5.47
C GLY A 101 13.95 -13.21 -5.66
N HIS A 102 13.90 -14.40 -5.05
CA HIS A 102 12.71 -15.26 -5.01
C HIS A 102 11.80 -15.01 -3.80
N LYS A 103 12.12 -14.04 -2.93
CA LYS A 103 11.33 -13.78 -1.73
C LYS A 103 10.11 -12.91 -2.08
N SER A 104 9.00 -13.28 -1.45
CA SER A 104 7.75 -12.55 -1.49
C SER A 104 7.35 -12.10 -0.08
N PHE A 105 6.64 -10.98 -0.03
CA PHE A 105 5.79 -10.61 1.08
C PHE A 105 4.56 -11.52 1.07
N ASP A 106 4.02 -11.84 2.24
CA ASP A 106 2.74 -12.57 2.29
C ASP A 106 1.62 -11.69 1.73
N CYS A 107 1.70 -10.37 1.96
CA CYS A 107 0.75 -9.42 1.41
C CYS A 107 1.43 -8.10 1.04
N ILE A 108 1.03 -7.53 -0.10
CA ILE A 108 1.40 -6.16 -0.49
C ILE A 108 0.14 -5.32 -0.60
N THR A 109 0.12 -4.16 0.03
CA THR A 109 -1.03 -3.26 0.06
C THR A 109 -0.75 -1.97 -0.69
N LEU A 110 -1.76 -1.45 -1.37
CA LEU A 110 -1.77 -0.14 -2.02
C LEU A 110 -3.14 0.50 -1.81
N HIS A 111 -3.26 1.24 -0.71
CA HIS A 111 -4.52 1.81 -0.26
C HIS A 111 -4.71 3.24 -0.74
N ASN A 112 -5.91 3.55 -1.23
CA ASN A 112 -6.42 4.88 -1.57
C ASN A 112 -5.53 5.75 -2.50
N THR A 113 -4.52 5.14 -3.11
CA THR A 113 -3.54 5.84 -3.93
C THR A 113 -4.00 5.92 -5.39
N LEU A 114 -4.71 4.90 -5.87
CA LEU A 114 -5.20 4.83 -7.25
C LEU A 114 -6.41 5.75 -7.54
N HIS A 115 -6.79 6.64 -6.62
CA HIS A 115 -7.88 7.62 -6.80
C HIS A 115 -7.42 9.00 -7.26
N GLY A 116 -6.12 9.28 -7.21
CA GLY A 116 -5.56 10.56 -7.65
C GLY A 116 -5.53 10.68 -9.18
N LYS A 117 -5.89 11.86 -9.71
CA LYS A 117 -5.63 12.24 -11.11
C LYS A 117 -4.12 12.41 -11.28
N GLY A 118 -3.39 11.41 -11.78
CA GLY A 118 -1.96 11.62 -12.03
C GLY A 118 -1.11 10.39 -12.34
N PHE A 119 -1.62 9.18 -12.16
CA PHE A 119 -0.85 7.99 -12.52
C PHE A 119 -1.04 7.66 -13.99
N LYS A 120 0.05 7.67 -14.76
CA LYS A 120 0.10 7.08 -16.11
C LYS A 120 -0.10 5.57 -15.98
N ASP A 121 -0.87 4.99 -16.89
CA ASP A 121 -1.29 3.59 -16.82
C ASP A 121 -0.09 2.63 -16.67
N ASP A 122 0.99 2.85 -17.43
CA ASP A 122 2.21 2.03 -17.34
C ASP A 122 2.84 2.00 -15.95
N LYS A 123 2.78 3.11 -15.19
CA LYS A 123 3.35 3.16 -13.83
C LYS A 123 2.51 2.34 -12.85
N VAL A 124 1.18 2.38 -12.98
CA VAL A 124 0.28 1.58 -12.16
C VAL A 124 0.43 0.11 -12.51
N MET A 125 0.49 -0.23 -13.80
CA MET A 125 0.66 -1.60 -14.27
C MET A 125 2.01 -2.18 -13.82
N ASN A 126 3.10 -1.43 -13.91
CA ASN A 126 4.40 -1.87 -13.39
C ASN A 126 4.37 -2.12 -11.88
N LEU A 127 3.66 -1.28 -11.12
CA LEU A 127 3.49 -1.48 -9.69
C LEU A 127 2.64 -2.72 -9.38
N LEU A 128 1.54 -2.94 -10.10
CA LEU A 128 0.73 -4.15 -9.98
C LEU A 128 1.53 -5.41 -10.33
N ASN A 129 2.34 -5.37 -11.40
CA ASN A 129 3.23 -6.47 -11.77
C ASN A 129 4.25 -6.79 -10.66
N PHE A 130 4.82 -5.75 -10.04
CA PHE A 130 5.66 -5.93 -8.86
C PHE A 130 4.90 -6.60 -7.71
N MET A 131 3.69 -6.12 -7.41
CA MET A 131 2.86 -6.67 -6.33
C MET A 131 2.49 -8.13 -6.58
N MET A 132 2.18 -8.51 -7.83
CA MET A 132 1.91 -9.89 -8.22
C MET A 132 3.15 -10.78 -8.11
N LYS A 133 4.29 -10.29 -8.59
CA LYS A 133 5.54 -11.07 -8.55
C LYS A 133 6.04 -11.32 -7.13
N HIS A 134 5.83 -10.37 -6.22
CA HIS A 134 6.43 -10.36 -4.89
C HIS A 134 5.41 -10.47 -3.75
N GLY A 135 4.13 -10.74 -4.04
CA GLY A 135 3.07 -10.85 -3.05
C GLY A 135 2.29 -12.15 -3.23
N LYS A 136 1.92 -12.81 -2.13
CA LYS A 136 0.91 -13.90 -2.16
C LYS A 136 -0.52 -13.34 -2.17
N TYR A 137 -0.73 -12.28 -1.41
CA TYR A 137 -1.97 -11.51 -1.41
C TYR A 137 -1.71 -10.06 -1.79
N ILE A 138 -2.72 -9.44 -2.37
CA ILE A 138 -2.71 -8.03 -2.74
C ILE A 138 -3.96 -7.37 -2.16
N VAL A 139 -3.81 -6.22 -1.50
CA VAL A 139 -4.95 -5.39 -1.11
C VAL A 139 -4.90 -4.07 -1.85
N ILE A 140 -5.95 -3.79 -2.62
CA ILE A 140 -6.09 -2.56 -3.40
C ILE A 140 -7.47 -1.93 -3.18
N SER A 141 -7.49 -0.61 -3.25
CA SER A 141 -8.73 0.18 -3.38
C SER A 141 -9.13 0.27 -4.85
N ASP A 142 -10.42 0.10 -5.16
CA ASP A 142 -10.93 0.15 -6.54
C ASP A 142 -10.69 1.53 -7.18
N PRO A 143 -10.01 1.63 -8.35
CA PRO A 143 -9.78 2.91 -9.00
C PRO A 143 -11.12 3.57 -9.38
N ILE A 144 -11.47 4.69 -8.73
CA ILE A 144 -12.78 5.35 -8.90
C ILE A 144 -12.97 5.92 -10.32
N GLN A 145 -11.90 6.26 -11.06
CA GLN A 145 -12.00 6.99 -12.34
C GLN A 145 -10.91 6.68 -13.38
N ASN A 146 -10.18 5.55 -13.31
CA ASN A 146 -9.24 5.20 -14.39
C ASN A 146 -9.73 3.97 -15.16
N PRO A 147 -10.40 4.14 -16.32
CA PRO A 147 -10.89 3.03 -17.15
C PRO A 147 -9.77 2.15 -17.72
N ASN A 148 -8.51 2.59 -17.64
CA ASN A 148 -7.37 1.87 -18.19
C ASN A 148 -6.66 0.98 -17.16
N VAL A 149 -6.94 1.13 -15.87
CA VAL A 149 -6.43 0.21 -14.83
C VAL A 149 -7.40 -0.96 -14.71
N THR A 150 -7.10 -2.02 -15.46
CA THR A 150 -7.82 -3.29 -15.33
C THR A 150 -7.09 -4.15 -14.30
N ILE A 151 -7.83 -4.72 -13.36
CA ILE A 151 -7.27 -5.70 -12.43
C ILE A 151 -6.88 -6.95 -13.24
N PRO A 152 -5.61 -7.40 -13.18
CA PRO A 152 -5.14 -8.57 -13.91
C PRO A 152 -6.03 -9.81 -13.65
N LYS A 153 -6.26 -10.62 -14.67
CA LYS A 153 -7.17 -11.80 -14.59
C LYS A 153 -6.63 -12.90 -13.69
N GLU A 154 -5.32 -12.88 -13.46
CA GLU A 154 -4.57 -13.79 -12.59
C GLU A 154 -4.82 -13.52 -11.10
N LEU A 155 -5.58 -12.47 -10.77
CA LEU A 155 -5.95 -12.14 -9.41
C LEU A 155 -7.32 -12.70 -9.05
N THR A 156 -7.33 -13.71 -8.18
CA THR A 156 -8.57 -14.27 -7.63
C THR A 156 -9.02 -13.43 -6.44
N GLN A 157 -10.19 -12.78 -6.52
CA GLN A 157 -10.76 -12.03 -5.40
C GLN A 157 -11.15 -13.00 -4.26
N VAL A 158 -10.56 -12.81 -3.07
CA VAL A 158 -10.84 -13.66 -1.89
C VAL A 158 -11.60 -12.92 -0.78
N HIS A 159 -11.72 -11.59 -0.89
CA HIS A 159 -12.55 -10.79 0.01
C HIS A 159 -12.91 -9.44 -0.61
N LEU A 160 -14.13 -8.98 -0.35
CA LEU A 160 -14.61 -7.63 -0.65
C LEU A 160 -15.01 -6.97 0.67
N PHE A 161 -14.48 -5.77 0.94
CA PHE A 161 -14.86 -4.98 2.09
C PHE A 161 -16.01 -4.03 1.77
N ASP A 162 -16.82 -3.72 2.78
CA ASP A 162 -17.77 -2.61 2.71
C ASP A 162 -17.05 -1.32 2.29
N LYS A 163 -17.74 -0.48 1.51
CA LYS A 163 -17.15 0.76 1.04
C LYS A 163 -16.75 1.64 2.24
N SER A 164 -15.52 2.14 2.24
CA SER A 164 -15.03 3.08 3.26
C SER A 164 -14.87 4.48 2.66
N HIS A 165 -14.87 5.50 3.53
CA HIS A 165 -14.69 6.88 3.13
C HIS A 165 -13.20 7.22 3.07
N GLY A 166 -12.71 7.73 1.94
CA GLY A 166 -11.47 8.50 1.89
C GLY A 166 -11.75 9.92 2.35
N GLY A 167 -11.44 10.27 3.61
CA GLY A 167 -11.56 11.65 4.07
C GLY A 167 -10.42 12.52 3.53
N LYS A 168 -10.72 13.63 2.83
CA LYS A 168 -9.72 14.69 2.61
C LYS A 168 -9.74 15.63 3.82
N ASN A 169 -8.69 15.62 4.64
CA ASN A 169 -8.39 16.77 5.49
C ASN A 169 -7.64 17.81 4.66
N VAL A 170 -8.39 18.65 3.95
CA VAL A 170 -7.86 19.87 3.34
C VAL A 170 -8.14 21.03 4.30
N SER A 171 -7.17 21.27 5.19
CA SER A 171 -7.16 22.39 6.16
C SER A 171 -8.16 22.25 7.34
N PRO A 172 -7.93 22.95 8.47
CA PRO A 172 -8.89 22.98 9.57
C PRO A 172 -10.22 23.55 9.07
N GLY A 173 -11.30 22.77 9.15
CA GLY A 173 -12.68 23.25 8.95
C GLY A 173 -13.35 22.98 7.60
N LYS A 174 -12.72 22.26 6.65
CA LYS A 174 -13.42 21.79 5.42
C LYS A 174 -13.26 20.29 5.20
N ILE A 175 -14.30 19.55 5.60
CA ILE A 175 -14.47 18.13 5.22
C ILE A 175 -15.09 18.10 3.81
N VAL A 176 -14.28 17.77 2.80
CA VAL A 176 -14.81 17.43 1.47
C VAL A 176 -15.02 15.91 1.45
N PHE A 177 -16.27 15.47 1.49
CA PHE A 177 -16.62 14.06 1.32
C PHE A 177 -16.17 13.62 -0.07
N SER A 178 -15.11 12.80 -0.13
CA SER A 178 -14.71 12.14 -1.36
C SER A 178 -15.48 10.83 -1.52
N LYS A 179 -15.70 10.43 -2.77
CA LYS A 179 -16.50 9.26 -3.18
C LYS A 179 -16.12 8.02 -2.37
N THR A 180 -17.12 7.20 -2.00
CA THR A 180 -16.90 5.94 -1.29
C THR A 180 -16.15 4.94 -2.17
N VAL A 181 -15.22 4.20 -1.58
CA VAL A 181 -14.36 3.27 -2.31
C VAL A 181 -14.48 1.87 -1.74
N SER A 182 -14.62 0.88 -2.62
CA SER A 182 -14.49 -0.54 -2.27
C SER A 182 -13.02 -0.93 -2.19
N HIS A 183 -12.71 -1.78 -1.20
CA HIS A 183 -11.39 -2.39 -1.05
C HIS A 183 -11.53 -3.88 -1.22
N LYS A 184 -10.50 -4.53 -1.79
CA LYS A 184 -10.53 -5.96 -2.09
C LYS A 184 -9.21 -6.60 -1.72
N ILE A 185 -9.29 -7.85 -1.24
CA ILE A 185 -8.14 -8.74 -1.15
C ILE A 185 -8.18 -9.67 -2.35
N TYR A 186 -7.07 -9.73 -3.06
CA TYR A 186 -6.82 -10.70 -4.11
C TYR A 186 -5.75 -11.69 -3.64
N LYS A 187 -5.87 -12.93 -4.09
CA LYS A 187 -4.82 -13.94 -4.05
C LYS A 187 -4.14 -13.96 -5.41
N VAL A 188 -2.82 -13.99 -5.40
CA VAL A 188 -1.99 -14.23 -6.59
C VAL A 188 -1.86 -15.74 -6.77
N ASP A 189 -2.17 -16.23 -7.96
CA ASP A 189 -2.07 -17.65 -8.31
C ASP A 189 -0.67 -18.04 -8.84
#